data_AF-A0A957UCX3-F1
#
_entry.id   AF-A0A957UCX3-F1
#
_cell.length_a   1.000
_cell.length_b   1.000
_cell.length_c   1.000
_cell.angle_alpha   90.00
_cell.angle_beta   90.00
_cell.angle_gamma   90.00
#
_symmetry.space_group_name_H-M   'P 1'
#
loop_
_entity.id
_entity.type
_entity.pdbx_description
1 polymer ?
#
loop_
_entity_poly.entity_id
_entity_poly.type
_entity_poly.pdbx_seq_one_letter_code
_entity_poly.pdbx_strand_id
1 'polypeptide(L)'
;VMRKYPDLKLVGICHEVASLPQHLPHILETPLSNLSFQAGGLNHFSVLLNIHYKDSGADAYPDVRAKAPAYFEQTTNVLGWALPSMPPEHVATVGHRPWAERGLFKVILERFGYLPITVDSHFGEYIQWAWEAADSEGILDFFRTYQIWVAQKVSEETLIKGSGDDWVTSQVLESIAANRPTEVLALNLPNRGLIDDLPADIAVEVPAIVDGSGVQGVALGRFP
;
A
#
# COMPACT_ATOMS: atom_id res chain seq x y z
N VAL A 1 -20.22 12.56 -1.91
CA VAL A 1 -20.81 12.05 -3.16
C VAL A 1 -22.10 11.27 -2.84
N MET A 2 -23.25 11.69 -3.36
CA MET A 2 -24.47 10.88 -3.31
C MET A 2 -24.39 9.77 -4.37
N ARG A 3 -24.43 8.50 -3.94
CA ARG A 3 -24.37 7.34 -4.84
C ARG A 3 -25.67 7.21 -5.64
N LYS A 4 -25.56 6.92 -6.94
CA LYS A 4 -26.72 6.64 -7.82
C LYS A 4 -27.56 5.45 -7.34
N TYR A 5 -26.92 4.46 -6.71
CA TYR A 5 -27.55 3.26 -6.15
C TYR A 5 -27.18 3.17 -4.65
N PRO A 6 -27.95 3.80 -3.76
CA PRO A 6 -27.58 3.92 -2.34
C PRO A 6 -27.58 2.58 -1.59
N ASP A 7 -28.39 1.62 -2.04
CA ASP A 7 -28.53 0.31 -1.39
C ASP A 7 -27.54 -0.75 -1.92
N LEU A 8 -26.77 -0.42 -2.97
CA LEU A 8 -25.77 -1.33 -3.50
C LEU A 8 -24.60 -1.45 -2.50
N LYS A 9 -24.34 -2.67 -2.05
CA LYS A 9 -23.17 -2.99 -1.23
C LYS A 9 -21.92 -2.92 -2.10
N LEU A 10 -21.10 -1.90 -1.86
CA LEU A 10 -19.87 -1.64 -2.61
C LEU A 10 -18.72 -1.42 -1.64
N VAL A 11 -17.64 -2.15 -1.89
CA VAL A 11 -16.34 -2.02 -1.23
C VAL A 11 -15.29 -1.87 -2.31
N GLY A 12 -14.35 -0.93 -2.14
CA GLY A 12 -13.18 -0.83 -3.01
C GLY A 12 -12.01 -1.59 -2.40
N ILE A 13 -11.17 -2.16 -3.26
CA ILE A 13 -10.02 -2.99 -2.88
C ILE A 13 -8.76 -2.39 -3.51
N CYS A 14 -7.68 -2.34 -2.74
CA CYS A 14 -6.35 -1.93 -3.19
C CYS A 14 -5.31 -2.77 -2.44
N HIS A 15 -4.19 -3.08 -3.09
CA HIS A 15 -3.12 -3.89 -2.49
C HIS A 15 -1.98 -3.05 -1.91
N GLU A 16 -1.95 -1.73 -2.09
CA GLU A 16 -0.76 -0.93 -1.73
C GLU A 16 -0.41 -1.01 -0.23
N VAL A 17 -1.38 -1.28 0.65
CA VAL A 17 -1.12 -1.54 2.08
C VAL A 17 -0.15 -2.72 2.31
N ALA A 18 0.00 -3.64 1.34
CA ALA A 18 0.99 -4.72 1.37
C ALA A 18 2.44 -4.21 1.34
N SER A 19 2.69 -2.96 0.97
CA SER A 19 4.00 -2.32 1.10
C SER A 19 4.50 -2.36 2.53
N LEU A 20 3.61 -2.22 3.52
CA LEU A 20 3.97 -2.25 4.94
C LEU A 20 4.52 -3.62 5.39
N PRO A 21 3.81 -4.74 5.25
CA PRO A 21 4.36 -6.05 5.61
C PRO A 21 5.59 -6.44 4.78
N GLN A 22 5.78 -5.86 3.60
CA GLN A 22 7.00 -6.03 2.82
C GLN A 22 8.20 -5.30 3.45
N HIS A 23 8.04 -4.06 3.92
CA HIS A 23 9.16 -3.23 4.36
C HIS A 23 9.40 -3.23 5.87
N LEU A 24 8.34 -3.21 6.68
CA LEU A 24 8.44 -3.05 8.13
C LEU A 24 9.31 -4.10 8.82
N PRO A 25 9.25 -5.40 8.48
CA PRO A 25 10.13 -6.40 9.10
C PRO A 25 11.61 -6.14 8.86
N HIS A 26 11.96 -5.59 7.70
CA HIS A 26 13.34 -5.25 7.35
C HIS A 26 13.79 -3.93 7.98
N ILE A 27 12.91 -2.94 8.05
CA ILE A 27 13.19 -1.65 8.72
C ILE A 27 13.41 -1.87 10.22
N LEU A 28 12.57 -2.70 10.85
CA LEU A 28 12.57 -2.89 12.30
C LEU A 28 13.39 -4.10 12.75
N GLU A 29 13.92 -4.90 11.82
CA GLU A 29 14.71 -6.10 12.08
C GLU A 29 13.99 -7.11 13.01
N THR A 30 12.67 -7.26 12.80
CA THR A 30 11.81 -8.13 13.61
C THR A 30 10.80 -8.84 12.70
N PRO A 31 10.37 -10.09 12.98
CA PRO A 31 9.39 -10.74 12.13
C PRO A 31 8.06 -9.99 12.13
N LEU A 32 7.35 -10.03 11.00
CA LEU A 32 6.01 -9.41 10.85
C LEU A 32 5.03 -9.88 11.94
N SER A 33 5.16 -11.13 12.39
CA SER A 33 4.32 -11.68 13.46
C SER A 33 4.44 -10.91 14.79
N ASN A 34 5.59 -10.26 15.04
CA ASN A 34 5.82 -9.42 16.23
C ASN A 34 5.32 -7.97 16.05
N LEU A 35 4.74 -7.61 14.91
CA LEU A 35 4.26 -6.26 14.65
C LEU A 35 2.73 -6.21 14.66
N SER A 36 2.18 -5.21 15.34
CA SER A 36 0.79 -4.78 15.20
C SER A 36 0.80 -3.36 14.68
N PHE A 37 0.06 -3.09 13.60
CA PHE A 37 0.05 -1.78 12.97
C PHE A 37 -1.28 -1.49 12.32
N GLN A 38 -1.57 -0.21 12.14
CA GLN A 38 -2.71 0.27 11.37
C GLN A 38 -2.26 1.36 10.41
N ALA A 39 -2.84 1.36 9.22
CA ALA A 39 -2.65 2.37 8.21
C ALA A 39 -4.00 2.81 7.66
N GLY A 40 -4.05 3.98 7.07
CA GLY A 40 -5.24 4.46 6.38
C GLY A 40 -5.10 5.89 5.89
N GLY A 41 -6.20 6.41 5.35
CA GLY A 41 -6.25 7.70 4.67
C GLY A 41 -7.24 7.66 3.52
N LEU A 42 -6.80 8.09 2.34
CA LEU A 42 -7.54 7.89 1.09
C LEU A 42 -6.83 6.83 0.26
N ASN A 43 -7.54 6.19 -0.68
CA ASN A 43 -6.88 5.30 -1.62
C ASN A 43 -5.72 6.01 -2.33
N HIS A 44 -4.55 5.37 -2.37
CA HIS A 44 -3.30 5.93 -2.94
C HIS A 44 -2.75 7.16 -2.18
N PHE A 45 -3.30 7.48 -1.02
CA PHE A 45 -2.88 8.59 -0.17
C PHE A 45 -3.09 8.26 1.31
N SER A 46 -2.48 7.14 1.70
CA SER A 46 -2.56 6.56 3.04
C SER A 46 -1.16 6.49 3.67
N VAL A 47 -1.11 6.55 5.00
CA VAL A 47 0.12 6.45 5.79
C VAL A 47 -0.02 5.40 6.89
N LEU A 48 1.10 4.87 7.38
CA LEU A 48 1.17 4.11 8.62
C LEU A 48 0.81 5.04 9.78
N LEU A 49 -0.23 4.75 10.55
CA LEU A 49 -0.70 5.61 11.64
C LEU A 49 -0.16 5.20 12.99
N ASN A 50 -0.12 3.90 13.25
CA ASN A 50 0.44 3.36 14.48
C ASN A 50 1.13 2.02 14.22
N ILE A 51 2.12 1.72 15.06
CA ILE A 51 2.85 0.47 15.02
C ILE A 51 3.43 0.16 16.39
N HIS A 52 3.29 -1.08 16.84
CA HIS A 52 3.78 -1.54 18.13
C HIS A 52 4.45 -2.90 18.00
N TYR A 53 5.48 -3.12 18.81
CA TYR A 53 6.04 -4.44 19.04
C TYR A 53 5.09 -5.24 19.95
N LYS A 54 4.67 -6.44 19.55
CA LYS A 54 3.69 -7.25 20.30
C LYS A 54 4.28 -7.86 21.57
N ASP A 55 5.57 -8.18 21.56
CA ASP A 55 6.29 -8.77 22.70
C ASP A 55 6.41 -7.81 23.91
N SER A 56 6.67 -6.53 23.64
CA SER A 56 6.96 -5.50 24.64
C SER A 56 5.82 -4.50 24.80
N GLY A 57 4.93 -4.39 23.82
CA GLY A 57 3.89 -3.36 23.74
C GLY A 57 4.43 -1.96 23.43
N ALA A 58 5.72 -1.82 23.15
CA ALA A 58 6.35 -0.53 22.90
C ALA A 58 5.93 0.03 21.53
N ASP A 59 5.77 1.36 21.46
CA ASP A 59 5.60 2.10 20.21
C ASP A 59 6.87 1.94 19.36
N ALA A 60 6.70 1.42 18.14
CA ALA A 60 7.79 1.16 17.21
C ALA A 60 7.99 2.31 16.21
N TYR A 61 7.12 3.33 16.20
CA TYR A 61 7.24 4.45 15.26
C TYR A 61 8.56 5.22 15.39
N PRO A 62 9.11 5.47 16.61
CA PRO A 62 10.43 6.07 16.76
C PRO A 62 11.52 5.31 15.99
N ASP A 63 11.47 3.98 16.01
CA ASP A 63 12.41 3.13 15.26
C ASP A 63 12.18 3.20 13.75
N VAL A 64 10.91 3.23 13.30
CA VAL A 64 10.57 3.45 11.89
C VAL A 64 11.21 4.75 11.38
N ARG A 65 11.02 5.87 12.10
CA ARG A 65 11.59 7.17 11.73
C ARG A 65 13.12 7.15 11.69
N ALA A 66 13.75 6.45 12.62
CA ALA A 66 15.20 6.36 12.70
C ALA A 66 15.80 5.46 11.60
N LYS A 67 15.16 4.33 11.29
CA LYS A 67 15.74 3.25 10.46
C LYS A 67 15.27 3.25 9.01
N ALA A 68 14.03 3.69 8.73
CA ALA A 68 13.49 3.70 7.38
C ALA A 68 14.36 4.47 6.37
N PRO A 69 14.99 5.62 6.71
CA PRO A 69 15.83 6.33 5.76
C PRO A 69 17.01 5.50 5.25
N ALA A 70 17.75 4.85 6.14
CA ALA A 70 18.89 4.01 5.77
C ALA A 70 18.48 2.77 4.97
N TYR A 71 17.29 2.23 5.23
CA TYR A 71 16.71 1.12 4.48
C TYR A 71 16.33 1.52 3.05
N PHE A 72 15.61 2.63 2.87
CA PHE A 72 15.20 3.08 1.53
C PHE A 72 16.34 3.67 0.71
N GLU A 73 17.41 4.18 1.34
CA GLU A 73 18.64 4.54 0.63
C GLU A 73 19.25 3.34 -0.13
N GLN A 74 19.06 2.12 0.38
CA GLN A 74 19.52 0.89 -0.25
C GLN A 74 18.50 0.30 -1.23
N THR A 75 17.26 0.78 -1.22
CA THR A 75 16.21 0.36 -2.15
C THR A 75 16.37 1.12 -3.46
N THR A 76 17.06 0.50 -4.42
CA THR A 76 17.49 1.20 -5.65
C THR A 76 16.58 1.03 -6.87
N ASN A 77 15.59 0.14 -6.82
CA ASN A 77 14.54 -0.01 -7.83
C ASN A 77 13.32 -0.73 -7.22
N VAL A 78 12.17 -0.65 -7.89
CA VAL A 78 10.94 -1.38 -7.48
C VAL A 78 10.62 -2.58 -8.37
N LEU A 79 11.45 -2.84 -9.37
CA LEU A 79 11.18 -3.75 -10.48
C LEU A 79 11.78 -5.14 -10.29
N GLY A 80 12.20 -5.48 -9.06
CA GLY A 80 12.82 -6.77 -8.77
C GLY A 80 11.99 -8.00 -9.19
N TRP A 81 10.66 -7.86 -9.27
CA TRP A 81 9.75 -8.89 -9.76
C TRP A 81 9.79 -9.08 -11.28
N ALA A 82 10.10 -8.02 -12.05
CA ALA A 82 10.03 -8.00 -13.50
C ALA A 82 11.40 -8.19 -14.16
N LEU A 83 12.43 -7.52 -13.60
CA LEU A 83 13.76 -7.44 -14.22
C LEU A 83 14.37 -8.80 -14.62
N PRO A 84 14.21 -9.91 -13.85
CA PRO A 84 14.75 -11.20 -14.24
C PRO A 84 14.21 -11.77 -15.57
N SER A 85 13.03 -11.33 -16.02
CA SER A 85 12.41 -11.78 -17.29
C SER A 85 12.48 -10.72 -18.40
N MET A 86 13.20 -9.61 -18.18
CA MET A 86 13.34 -8.55 -19.16
C MET A 86 14.54 -8.77 -20.10
N PRO A 87 14.46 -8.27 -21.35
CA PRO A 87 15.61 -8.29 -22.26
C PRO A 87 16.82 -7.55 -21.65
N PRO A 88 18.06 -8.05 -21.79
CA PRO A 88 19.25 -7.42 -21.19
C PRO A 88 19.44 -5.96 -21.60
N GLU A 89 19.09 -5.62 -22.85
CA GLU A 89 19.14 -4.26 -23.36
C GLU A 89 18.15 -3.34 -22.63
N HIS A 90 16.98 -3.83 -22.21
CA HIS A 90 16.03 -3.07 -21.41
C HIS A 90 16.52 -2.92 -19.97
N VAL A 91 17.01 -4.01 -19.37
CA VAL A 91 17.57 -3.99 -18.01
C VAL A 91 18.70 -2.96 -17.90
N ALA A 92 19.54 -2.83 -18.93
CA ALA A 92 20.61 -1.83 -18.98
C ALA A 92 20.10 -0.37 -19.03
N THR A 93 18.84 -0.13 -19.37
CA THR A 93 18.22 1.21 -19.36
C THR A 93 17.52 1.56 -18.05
N VAL A 94 17.22 0.56 -17.21
CA VAL A 94 16.57 0.79 -15.92
C VAL A 94 17.60 1.38 -14.96
N GLY A 95 17.32 2.59 -14.47
CA GLY A 95 18.21 3.25 -13.52
C GLY A 95 18.08 2.65 -12.12
N HIS A 96 19.19 2.66 -11.39
CA HIS A 96 19.24 2.33 -9.96
C HIS A 96 19.47 3.61 -9.17
N ARG A 97 18.47 4.04 -8.41
CA ARG A 97 18.49 5.31 -7.66
C ARG A 97 18.07 5.06 -6.21
N PRO A 98 18.79 5.55 -5.20
CA PRO A 98 18.32 5.50 -3.81
C PRO A 98 16.89 6.04 -3.72
N TRP A 99 16.06 5.44 -2.87
CA TRP A 99 14.64 5.78 -2.76
C TRP A 99 13.84 5.62 -4.06
N ALA A 100 14.14 4.61 -4.88
CA ALA A 100 13.42 4.41 -6.14
C ALA A 100 11.90 4.35 -5.96
N GLU A 101 11.20 5.21 -6.72
CA GLU A 101 9.76 5.52 -6.62
C GLU A 101 9.26 5.82 -5.19
N ARG A 102 10.13 6.34 -4.33
CA ARG A 102 9.85 6.67 -2.92
C ARG A 102 10.44 8.03 -2.51
N GLY A 103 10.67 8.92 -3.47
CA GLY A 103 11.10 10.30 -3.17
C GLY A 103 10.11 11.02 -2.26
N LEU A 104 8.80 10.80 -2.46
CA LEU A 104 7.76 11.34 -1.58
C LEU A 104 7.74 10.65 -0.22
N PHE A 105 8.13 9.37 -0.09
CA PHE A 105 8.28 8.74 1.23
C PHE A 105 9.26 9.53 2.08
N LYS A 106 10.41 9.89 1.49
CA LYS A 106 11.42 10.69 2.16
C LYS A 106 10.85 12.02 2.63
N VAL A 107 10.22 12.77 1.74
CA VAL A 107 9.66 14.09 2.07
C VAL A 107 8.59 13.99 3.16
N ILE A 108 7.68 13.03 3.05
CA ILE A 108 6.58 12.89 4.01
C ILE A 108 7.09 12.41 5.37
N LEU A 109 8.02 11.45 5.40
CA LEU A 109 8.64 10.97 6.62
C LEU A 109 9.44 12.08 7.32
N GLU A 110 10.23 12.86 6.59
CA GLU A 110 11.05 13.94 7.15
C GLU A 110 10.21 15.12 7.66
N ARG A 111 9.13 15.48 6.95
CA ARG A 111 8.32 16.67 7.29
C ARG A 111 7.21 16.39 8.29
N PHE A 112 6.54 15.25 8.14
CA PHE A 112 5.35 14.92 8.93
C PHE A 112 5.62 13.78 9.92
N GLY A 113 6.73 13.05 9.78
CA GLY A 113 7.05 11.94 10.67
C GLY A 113 6.19 10.70 10.42
N TYR A 114 5.55 10.60 9.26
CA TYR A 114 4.71 9.46 8.87
C TYR A 114 5.27 8.73 7.65
N LEU A 115 5.17 7.40 7.66
CA LEU A 115 5.60 6.56 6.55
C LEU A 115 4.43 6.35 5.56
N PRO A 116 4.52 6.80 4.30
CA PRO A 116 3.54 6.46 3.28
C PRO A 116 3.47 4.97 2.99
N ILE A 117 2.35 4.53 2.42
CA ILE A 117 2.17 3.12 2.04
C ILE A 117 2.21 2.89 0.53
N THR A 118 2.19 3.96 -0.28
CA THR A 118 2.09 3.87 -1.75
C THR A 118 3.20 4.66 -2.43
N VAL A 119 3.75 4.14 -3.52
CA VAL A 119 4.86 4.75 -4.31
C VAL A 119 4.52 6.13 -4.91
N ASP A 120 5.54 6.83 -5.38
CA ASP A 120 5.47 8.21 -5.87
C ASP A 120 4.41 8.43 -6.95
N SER A 121 4.23 7.47 -7.87
CA SER A 121 3.24 7.53 -8.96
C SER A 121 1.78 7.59 -8.47
N HIS A 122 1.51 7.08 -7.27
CA HIS A 122 0.20 7.10 -6.63
C HIS A 122 0.07 8.30 -5.68
N PHE A 123 1.01 8.39 -4.75
CA PHE A 123 0.98 9.41 -3.69
C PHE A 123 1.09 10.83 -4.25
N GLY A 124 1.84 10.99 -5.34
CA GLY A 124 2.07 12.28 -5.98
C GLY A 124 0.84 12.88 -6.68
N GLU A 125 -0.16 12.06 -7.05
CA GLU A 125 -1.37 12.53 -7.75
C GLU A 125 -2.18 13.54 -6.91
N TYR A 126 -2.03 13.45 -5.58
CA TYR A 126 -2.75 14.29 -4.61
C TYR A 126 -2.00 15.57 -4.25
N ILE A 127 -0.72 15.70 -4.60
CA ILE A 127 0.14 16.78 -4.15
C ILE A 127 0.61 17.60 -5.35
N GLN A 128 0.18 18.86 -5.44
CA GLN A 128 0.46 19.73 -6.58
C GLN A 128 1.96 19.95 -6.89
N TRP A 129 2.81 19.88 -5.87
CA TRP A 129 4.26 20.04 -5.97
C TRP A 129 5.02 18.70 -5.96
N ALA A 130 4.33 17.56 -5.99
CA ALA A 130 4.96 16.24 -5.91
C ALA A 130 6.06 16.03 -6.96
N TRP A 131 5.89 16.60 -8.15
CA TRP A 131 6.83 16.51 -9.26
C TRP A 131 8.23 17.04 -8.92
N GLU A 132 8.39 17.88 -7.89
CA GLU A 132 9.70 18.35 -7.43
C GLU A 132 10.48 17.28 -6.64
N ALA A 133 9.81 16.29 -6.09
CA ALA A 133 10.39 15.29 -5.19
C ALA A 133 10.22 13.84 -5.66
N ALA A 134 9.21 13.56 -6.48
CA ALA A 134 8.94 12.23 -7.01
C ALA A 134 10.06 11.75 -7.96
N ASP A 135 10.42 10.47 -7.86
CA ASP A 135 11.32 9.81 -8.81
C ASP A 135 10.60 9.56 -10.15
N SER A 136 10.43 10.63 -10.94
CA SER A 136 9.73 10.58 -12.23
C SER A 136 10.40 9.63 -13.22
N GLU A 137 11.73 9.50 -13.17
CA GLU A 137 12.46 8.52 -13.98
C GLU A 137 12.13 7.08 -13.55
N GLY A 138 11.97 6.82 -12.25
CA GLY A 138 11.55 5.52 -11.72
C GLY A 138 10.15 5.13 -12.20
N ILE A 139 9.23 6.09 -12.22
CA ILE A 139 7.88 5.91 -12.75
C ILE A 139 7.93 5.55 -14.25
N LEU A 140 8.79 6.22 -15.03
CA LEU A 140 8.98 5.91 -16.45
C LEU A 140 9.68 4.56 -16.67
N ASP A 141 10.63 4.19 -15.82
CA ASP A 141 11.26 2.86 -15.81
C ASP A 141 10.21 1.77 -15.58
N PHE A 142 9.33 1.97 -14.60
CA PHE A 142 8.19 1.08 -14.35
C PHE A 142 7.30 0.99 -15.57
N PHE A 143 6.85 2.12 -16.13
CA PHE A 143 5.94 2.12 -17.26
C PHE A 143 6.51 1.38 -18.48
N ARG A 144 7.78 1.64 -18.84
CA ARG A 144 8.45 0.95 -19.95
C ARG A 144 8.59 -0.55 -19.70
N THR A 145 9.00 -0.93 -18.48
CA THR A 145 9.13 -2.33 -18.08
C THR A 145 7.78 -3.04 -18.14
N TYR A 146 6.74 -2.39 -17.63
CA TYR A 146 5.38 -2.90 -17.65
C TYR A 146 4.88 -3.14 -19.08
N GLN A 147 5.11 -2.20 -20.01
CA GLN A 147 4.75 -2.36 -21.42
C GLN A 147 5.41 -3.58 -22.05
N ILE A 148 6.69 -3.82 -21.78
CA ILE A 148 7.39 -5.00 -22.27
C ILE A 148 6.81 -6.26 -21.63
N TRP A 149 6.61 -6.25 -20.31
CA TRP A 149 6.09 -7.38 -19.56
C TRP A 149 4.70 -7.83 -20.04
N VAL A 150 3.75 -6.90 -20.21
CA VAL A 150 2.38 -7.24 -20.68
C VAL A 150 2.33 -7.63 -22.15
N ALA A 151 3.35 -7.28 -22.94
CA ALA A 151 3.48 -7.74 -24.32
C ALA A 151 3.98 -9.20 -24.42
N GLN A 152 4.51 -9.76 -23.33
CA GLN A 152 4.97 -11.15 -23.31
C GLN A 152 3.77 -12.10 -23.30
N LYS A 153 3.91 -13.23 -24.02
CA LYS A 153 2.93 -14.32 -23.92
C LYS A 153 3.12 -15.06 -22.61
N VAL A 154 2.06 -15.16 -21.83
CA VAL A 154 2.01 -16.02 -20.65
C VAL A 154 1.66 -17.46 -21.04
N SER A 155 2.27 -18.43 -20.37
CA SER A 155 1.93 -19.84 -20.57
C SER A 155 0.54 -20.13 -20.00
N GLU A 156 -0.13 -21.17 -20.52
CA GLU A 156 -1.41 -21.64 -19.97
C GLU A 156 -1.30 -22.00 -18.49
N GLU A 157 -0.18 -22.60 -18.09
CA GLU A 157 0.12 -22.88 -16.68
C GLU A 157 0.15 -21.61 -15.81
N THR A 158 0.79 -20.54 -16.29
CA THR A 158 0.84 -19.25 -15.57
C THR A 158 -0.53 -18.60 -15.53
N LEU A 159 -1.31 -18.68 -16.61
CA LEU A 159 -2.69 -18.19 -16.65
C LEU A 159 -3.57 -18.89 -15.61
N ILE A 160 -3.48 -20.21 -15.50
CA ILE A 160 -4.25 -21.01 -14.54
C ILE A 160 -3.80 -20.71 -13.11
N LYS A 161 -2.49 -20.56 -12.88
CA LYS A 161 -1.94 -20.23 -11.56
C LYS A 161 -2.40 -18.84 -11.08
N GLY A 162 -2.59 -17.89 -11.98
CA GLY A 162 -2.87 -16.49 -11.65
C GLY A 162 -1.64 -15.75 -11.10
N SER A 163 -1.79 -14.44 -10.86
CA SER A 163 -0.70 -13.62 -10.32
C SER A 163 -0.50 -13.79 -8.81
N GLY A 164 -1.54 -14.22 -8.08
CA GLY A 164 -1.56 -14.22 -6.62
C GLY A 164 -1.86 -12.85 -5.99
N ASP A 165 -2.07 -11.81 -6.80
CA ASP A 165 -2.41 -10.45 -6.34
C ASP A 165 -3.91 -10.30 -6.00
N ASP A 166 -4.68 -11.37 -6.11
CA ASP A 166 -6.10 -11.42 -5.76
C ASP A 166 -6.33 -11.61 -4.25
N TRP A 167 -5.27 -11.67 -3.44
CA TRP A 167 -5.33 -12.06 -2.03
C TRP A 167 -6.33 -11.26 -1.19
N VAL A 168 -6.46 -9.93 -1.38
CA VAL A 168 -7.47 -9.13 -0.66
C VAL A 168 -8.88 -9.53 -1.07
N THR A 169 -9.11 -9.68 -2.38
CA THR A 169 -10.41 -10.08 -2.93
C THR A 169 -10.81 -11.46 -2.44
N SER A 170 -9.90 -12.42 -2.54
CA SER A 170 -10.11 -13.80 -2.08
C SER A 170 -10.34 -13.85 -0.56
N GLN A 171 -9.57 -13.10 0.24
CA GLN A 171 -9.77 -12.99 1.68
C GLN A 171 -11.16 -12.44 2.05
N VAL A 172 -11.62 -11.37 1.38
CA VAL A 172 -12.96 -10.78 1.60
C VAL A 172 -14.05 -11.77 1.22
N LEU A 173 -13.96 -12.39 0.05
CA LEU A 173 -14.98 -13.34 -0.44
C LEU A 173 -15.06 -14.58 0.45
N GLU A 174 -13.91 -15.16 0.83
CA GLU A 174 -13.86 -16.33 1.72
C GLU A 174 -14.40 -16.02 3.11
N SER A 175 -14.07 -14.85 3.66
CA SER A 175 -14.54 -14.42 4.96
C SER A 175 -16.07 -14.28 5.01
N ILE A 176 -16.66 -13.66 3.98
CA ILE A 176 -18.12 -13.57 3.82
C ILE A 176 -18.74 -14.96 3.65
N ALA A 177 -18.23 -15.76 2.70
CA ALA A 177 -18.80 -17.06 2.36
C ALA A 177 -18.74 -18.06 3.51
N ALA A 178 -17.65 -18.04 4.28
CA ALA A 178 -17.46 -18.93 5.42
C ALA A 178 -17.99 -18.39 6.75
N ASN A 179 -18.49 -17.14 6.76
CA ASN A 179 -18.87 -16.42 7.98
C ASN A 179 -17.77 -16.49 9.06
N ARG A 180 -16.51 -16.25 8.66
CA ARG A 180 -15.35 -16.22 9.56
C ARG A 180 -14.84 -14.78 9.66
N PRO A 181 -14.95 -14.15 10.85
CA PRO A 181 -14.40 -12.83 11.08
C PRO A 181 -12.91 -12.75 10.75
N THR A 182 -12.58 -11.89 9.79
CA THR A 182 -11.21 -11.67 9.32
C THR A 182 -10.93 -10.17 9.28
N GLU A 183 -9.80 -9.76 9.83
CA GLU A 183 -9.29 -8.40 9.65
C GLU A 183 -8.60 -8.27 8.29
N VAL A 184 -9.02 -7.28 7.51
CA VAL A 184 -8.44 -6.89 6.23
C VAL A 184 -7.74 -5.54 6.44
N LEU A 185 -6.47 -5.46 6.04
CA LEU A 185 -5.59 -4.33 6.35
C LEU A 185 -6.06 -2.99 5.78
N ALA A 186 -6.72 -3.01 4.61
CA ALA A 186 -7.27 -1.82 3.99
C ALA A 186 -8.43 -2.17 3.05
N LEU A 187 -9.56 -1.50 3.22
CA LEU A 187 -10.69 -1.48 2.29
C LEU A 187 -11.18 -0.04 2.11
N ASN A 188 -11.71 0.23 0.92
CA ASN A 188 -12.27 1.54 0.59
C ASN A 188 -13.77 1.59 0.88
N LEU A 189 -14.16 2.40 1.86
CA LEU A 189 -15.50 2.48 2.43
C LEU A 189 -15.98 3.93 2.50
N PRO A 190 -17.30 4.20 2.45
CA PRO A 190 -17.83 5.52 2.80
C PRO A 190 -17.37 5.92 4.20
N ASN A 191 -16.84 7.13 4.35
CA ASN A 191 -16.24 7.58 5.60
C ASN A 191 -17.19 7.43 6.78
N ARG A 192 -18.36 8.06 6.77
CA ARG A 192 -19.40 7.91 7.82
C ARG A 192 -18.86 7.87 9.27
N GLY A 193 -17.82 8.64 9.58
CA GLY A 193 -17.18 8.70 10.90
C GLY A 193 -16.01 7.71 11.12
N LEU A 194 -15.46 7.10 10.07
CA LEU A 194 -14.25 6.28 10.15
C LEU A 194 -12.99 7.14 10.33
N ILE A 195 -12.96 8.31 9.71
CA ILE A 195 -11.96 9.37 9.89
C ILE A 195 -12.71 10.67 10.23
N ASP A 196 -12.45 11.22 11.41
CA ASP A 196 -13.28 12.27 12.02
C ASP A 196 -13.27 13.58 11.20
N ASP A 197 -12.12 13.93 10.64
CA ASP A 197 -11.88 15.22 10.01
C ASP A 197 -12.26 15.26 8.51
N LEU A 198 -12.84 14.17 8.00
CA LEU A 198 -13.20 14.01 6.60
C LEU A 198 -14.73 14.01 6.37
N PRO A 199 -15.22 14.48 5.21
CA PRO A 199 -16.65 14.44 4.91
C PRO A 199 -17.23 13.02 4.99
N ALA A 200 -18.45 12.87 5.50
CA ALA A 200 -19.08 11.55 5.69
C ALA A 200 -19.34 10.79 4.38
N ASP A 201 -19.36 11.50 3.26
CA ASP A 201 -19.81 11.03 1.94
C ASP A 201 -18.66 10.83 0.93
N ILE A 202 -17.40 10.90 1.38
CA ILE A 202 -16.24 10.48 0.60
C ILE A 202 -15.84 9.04 0.93
N ALA A 203 -15.11 8.40 0.02
CA ALA A 203 -14.50 7.11 0.29
C ALA A 203 -13.17 7.33 1.03
N VAL A 204 -12.92 6.51 2.05
CA VAL A 204 -11.68 6.46 2.82
C VAL A 204 -11.14 5.03 2.80
N GLU A 205 -9.83 4.91 2.93
CA GLU A 205 -9.13 3.64 3.00
C GLU A 205 -8.77 3.35 4.45
N VAL A 206 -9.39 2.32 5.03
CA VAL A 206 -9.25 1.97 6.44
C VAL A 206 -9.20 0.45 6.64
N PRO A 207 -8.66 -0.05 7.75
CA PRO A 207 -8.80 -1.46 8.12
C PRO A 207 -10.26 -1.81 8.30
N ALA A 208 -10.62 -3.07 8.10
CA ALA A 208 -11.99 -3.53 8.25
C ALA A 208 -12.05 -4.95 8.79
N ILE A 209 -13.11 -5.24 9.55
CA ILE A 209 -13.52 -6.60 9.86
C ILE A 209 -14.53 -7.03 8.81
N VAL A 210 -14.36 -8.25 8.30
CA VAL A 210 -15.24 -8.86 7.30
C VAL A 210 -15.76 -10.18 7.85
N ASP A 211 -17.03 -10.48 7.63
CA ASP A 211 -17.66 -11.79 7.89
C ASP A 211 -18.98 -11.93 7.08
N GLY A 212 -19.82 -12.92 7.42
CA GLY A 212 -21.09 -13.18 6.73
C GLY A 212 -22.13 -12.07 6.90
N SER A 213 -21.95 -11.16 7.85
CA SER A 213 -22.80 -9.96 8.02
C SER A 213 -22.39 -8.81 7.10
N GLY A 214 -21.17 -8.84 6.55
CA GLY A 214 -20.66 -7.88 5.59
C GLY A 214 -19.30 -7.32 5.98
N VAL A 215 -19.08 -6.04 5.65
CA VAL A 215 -17.83 -5.32 5.90
C VAL A 215 -18.09 -4.22 6.92
N GLN A 216 -17.31 -4.19 8.00
CA GLN A 216 -17.34 -3.17 9.03
C GLN A 216 -15.97 -2.49 9.11
N GLY A 217 -15.90 -1.20 8.74
CA GLY A 217 -14.68 -0.42 8.85
C GLY A 217 -14.28 -0.19 10.31
N VAL A 218 -12.98 -0.17 10.57
CA VAL A 218 -12.39 0.19 11.86
C VAL A 218 -12.15 1.70 11.84
N ALA A 219 -12.71 2.41 12.82
CA ALA A 219 -12.49 3.85 12.93
C ALA A 219 -11.04 4.15 13.30
N LEU A 220 -10.44 5.08 12.57
CA LEU A 220 -9.08 5.59 12.80
C LEU A 220 -9.09 6.87 13.65
N GLY A 221 -10.25 7.50 13.82
CA GLY A 221 -10.41 8.73 14.59
C GLY A 221 -9.84 9.94 13.85
N ARG A 222 -9.16 10.83 14.58
CA ARG A 222 -8.51 12.00 14.01
C ARG A 222 -7.29 11.62 13.20
N PHE A 223 -7.19 12.20 12.01
CA PHE A 223 -6.06 12.00 11.13
C PHE A 223 -4.96 13.04 11.43
N PRO A 224 -3.67 12.68 11.34
CA PRO A 224 -2.57 13.61 11.58
C PRO A 224 -2.42 14.70 10.50
#